data_AF-A0AAJ4SLZ4-F1
#
_entry.id   AF-A0AAJ4SLZ4-F1
#
_cell.length_a   1.000
_cell.length_b   1.000
_cell.length_c   1.000
_cell.angle_alpha   90.00
_cell.angle_beta   90.00
_cell.angle_gamma   90.00
#
_symmetry.space_group_name_H-M   'P 1'
#
loop_
_entity.id
_entity.type
_entity.pdbx_description
1 polymer ?
#
loop_
_entity_poly.entity_id
_entity_poly.type
_entity_poly.pdbx_seq_one_letter_code
_entity_poly.pdbx_strand_id
1 'polypeptide(L)'
;MSVKALVVGVSDYSAISQSNLDFCVNDIVAVSKSLVDGLSVEKENIYTLGNDGVVNRSDFIKTLHHITDNIKKDDTFIFYFSGHGGNLSDGHHLVFSDKTFSTQKIIKILDSISSKNKLIILDSCMSGNFKVDDTSVFDSNTNIIDFFGTGYAVISSSNNTQYSWGHPTKSLSLFTSFLCEAFTNKLLIKEGNKSLSDIQKLLSQYLDVWNKNNPNRAQKPIFRANIGGTILFPVEAYTPYQTKRFYYESDDYIIYDVKPLHTGIAKRYSVSIILKYPFSFEEISNLNHKIIKIVNKLEIFKDSHEENKWKNKKANIIFSYFGRDKFDVTNNNYICHTTWVDETQDKNKWYNSSGKCEVINDIHFNFHTYYDTLKTFQQDNTGEKDSIISQTKDIISNLISLSEKVIRIYNEFLNETKSEDEFVEDLNKLIPSIEKWYYTITDLNLPPKELKKWVSACIGLAGTIHDFTLYYNNDGLTNRSFDNRIACMNNTIDRYYKELSKLCKEEQVISSLLYSSSDLQNKLL
;
A
#
# COMPACT_ATOMS: atom_id res chain seq x y z
N MET A 1 -5.90 17.55 -3.42
CA MET A 1 -6.66 16.39 -3.93
C MET A 1 -8.08 16.54 -3.42
N SER A 2 -9.01 16.94 -4.29
CA SER A 2 -10.45 16.87 -4.00
C SER A 2 -11.04 15.63 -4.66
N VAL A 3 -12.16 15.13 -4.13
CA VAL A 3 -12.95 14.07 -4.76
C VAL A 3 -14.18 14.72 -5.37
N LYS A 4 -14.42 14.51 -6.67
CA LYS A 4 -15.64 14.91 -7.36
C LYS A 4 -16.42 13.68 -7.78
N ALA A 5 -17.74 13.73 -7.64
CA ALA A 5 -18.60 12.59 -7.95
C ALA A 5 -19.75 12.99 -8.88
N LEU A 6 -20.06 12.13 -9.85
CA LEU A 6 -21.30 12.15 -10.61
C LEU A 6 -22.08 10.87 -10.31
N VAL A 7 -23.23 11.03 -9.65
CA VAL A 7 -24.11 9.95 -9.22
C VAL A 7 -25.38 10.00 -10.06
N VAL A 8 -25.59 8.97 -10.89
CA VAL A 8 -26.70 8.90 -11.86
C VAL A 8 -27.60 7.73 -11.49
N GLY A 9 -28.89 7.99 -11.35
CA GLY A 9 -29.92 6.96 -11.19
C GLY A 9 -31.04 7.18 -12.20
N VAL A 10 -31.41 6.16 -12.96
CA VAL A 10 -32.46 6.27 -13.98
C VAL A 10 -33.62 5.36 -13.57
N SER A 11 -34.78 5.96 -13.29
CA SER A 11 -35.96 5.24 -12.76
C SER A 11 -37.13 5.24 -13.74
N ASP A 12 -37.30 6.32 -14.52
CA ASP A 12 -38.38 6.46 -15.49
C ASP A 12 -37.88 6.17 -16.91
N TYR A 13 -38.49 5.16 -17.52
CA TYR A 13 -38.22 4.70 -18.88
C TYR A 13 -39.49 4.72 -19.76
N SER A 14 -40.52 5.44 -19.34
CA SER A 14 -41.81 5.52 -20.05
C SER A 14 -41.64 6.01 -21.48
N ALA A 15 -40.67 6.91 -21.73
CA ALA A 15 -40.39 7.46 -23.06
C ALA A 15 -39.87 6.43 -24.08
N ILE A 16 -39.36 5.28 -23.62
CA ILE A 16 -38.90 4.16 -24.46
C ILE A 16 -39.70 2.87 -24.24
N SER A 17 -40.84 2.96 -23.55
CA SER A 17 -41.73 1.83 -23.26
C SER A 17 -41.04 0.66 -22.54
N GLN A 18 -40.11 0.96 -21.62
CA GLN A 18 -39.50 -0.04 -20.72
C GLN A 18 -40.05 0.07 -19.30
N SER A 19 -39.82 -0.95 -18.46
CA SER A 19 -40.28 -0.96 -17.08
C SER A 19 -39.49 0.02 -16.20
N ASN A 20 -40.18 0.75 -15.34
CA ASN A 20 -39.57 1.67 -14.39
C ASN A 20 -38.84 0.93 -13.25
N LEU A 21 -37.82 1.58 -12.67
CA LEU A 21 -37.00 1.09 -11.58
C LEU A 21 -37.02 2.08 -10.41
N ASP A 22 -38.06 2.03 -9.58
CA ASP A 22 -38.31 3.06 -8.55
C ASP A 22 -37.22 3.15 -7.46
N PHE A 23 -36.32 2.17 -7.35
CA PHE A 23 -35.25 2.18 -6.36
C PHE A 23 -34.03 3.01 -6.78
N CYS A 24 -33.84 3.34 -8.08
CA CYS A 24 -32.64 4.05 -8.52
C CYS A 24 -32.59 5.50 -7.99
N VAL A 25 -33.73 6.16 -7.74
CA VAL A 25 -33.78 7.47 -7.03
C VAL A 25 -33.23 7.33 -5.61
N ASN A 26 -33.56 6.24 -4.91
CA ASN A 26 -33.06 6.00 -3.55
C ASN A 26 -31.57 5.66 -3.53
N ASP A 27 -31.08 4.96 -4.57
CA ASP A 27 -29.66 4.69 -4.75
C ASP A 27 -28.85 5.97 -4.86
N ILE A 28 -29.34 6.98 -5.60
CA ILE A 28 -28.69 8.31 -5.67
C ILE A 28 -28.49 8.89 -4.28
N VAL A 29 -29.54 8.86 -3.45
CA VAL A 29 -29.50 9.41 -2.08
C VAL A 29 -28.53 8.61 -1.22
N ALA A 30 -28.59 7.28 -1.27
CA ALA A 30 -27.74 6.40 -0.46
C ALA A 30 -26.25 6.54 -0.82
N VAL A 31 -25.93 6.51 -2.12
CA VAL A 31 -24.55 6.66 -2.60
C VAL A 31 -24.03 8.04 -2.24
N SER A 32 -24.76 9.11 -2.53
CA SER A 32 -24.35 10.48 -2.18
C SER A 32 -24.06 10.62 -0.69
N LYS A 33 -24.93 10.08 0.16
CA LYS A 33 -24.72 10.06 1.62
C LYS A 33 -23.48 9.25 2.01
N SER A 34 -23.28 8.08 1.43
CA SER A 34 -22.13 7.22 1.74
C SER A 34 -20.79 7.80 1.27
N LEU A 35 -20.77 8.59 0.20
CA LEU A 35 -19.58 9.32 -0.25
C LEU A 35 -19.20 10.40 0.76
N VAL A 36 -20.17 11.16 1.29
CA VAL A 36 -19.94 12.14 2.36
C VAL A 36 -19.50 11.44 3.65
N ASP A 37 -20.31 10.53 4.16
CA ASP A 37 -20.11 9.93 5.49
C ASP A 37 -18.94 8.93 5.53
N GLY A 38 -18.68 8.28 4.40
CA GLY A 38 -17.74 7.16 4.30
C GLY A 38 -16.40 7.52 3.67
N LEU A 39 -16.40 8.39 2.66
CA LEU A 39 -15.22 8.81 1.90
C LEU A 39 -14.86 10.29 2.07
N SER A 40 -15.57 11.03 2.93
CA SER A 40 -15.33 12.46 3.21
C SER A 40 -15.38 13.35 1.97
N VAL A 41 -16.23 13.01 0.99
CA VAL A 41 -16.46 13.84 -0.19
C VAL A 41 -17.28 15.06 0.23
N GLU A 42 -16.82 16.27 -0.11
CA GLU A 42 -17.60 17.50 0.10
C GLU A 42 -18.91 17.43 -0.69
N LYS A 43 -20.03 17.79 -0.05
CA LYS A 43 -21.36 17.67 -0.64
C LYS A 43 -21.48 18.47 -1.94
N GLU A 44 -20.81 19.62 -2.00
CA GLU A 44 -20.78 20.53 -3.15
C GLU A 44 -20.05 19.91 -4.36
N ASN A 45 -19.21 18.89 -4.14
CA ASN A 45 -18.51 18.16 -5.19
C ASN A 45 -19.28 16.91 -5.66
N ILE A 46 -20.50 16.68 -5.17
CA ILE A 46 -21.38 15.58 -5.58
C ILE A 46 -22.49 16.12 -6.48
N TYR A 47 -22.42 15.73 -7.76
CA TYR A 47 -23.40 16.06 -8.77
C TYR A 47 -24.34 14.86 -8.95
N THR A 48 -25.64 15.12 -9.02
CA THR A 48 -26.66 14.06 -9.15
C THR A 48 -27.49 14.26 -10.41
N LEU A 49 -27.88 13.16 -11.06
CA LEU A 49 -28.84 13.14 -12.15
C LEU A 49 -29.90 12.07 -11.91
N GLY A 50 -31.16 12.43 -12.16
CA GLY A 50 -32.32 11.54 -12.04
C GLY A 50 -32.99 11.54 -10.67
N ASN A 51 -32.89 12.64 -9.92
CA ASN A 51 -33.68 12.84 -8.69
C ASN A 51 -35.20 12.86 -8.95
N ASP A 52 -35.60 13.23 -10.16
CA ASP A 52 -36.97 13.16 -10.70
C ASP A 52 -37.22 11.84 -11.45
N GLY A 53 -36.27 10.91 -11.43
CA GLY A 53 -36.31 9.62 -12.12
C GLY A 53 -35.90 9.67 -13.60
N VAL A 54 -35.80 10.84 -14.22
CA VAL A 54 -35.54 10.98 -15.67
C VAL A 54 -34.09 11.42 -15.90
N VAL A 55 -33.38 10.72 -16.78
CA VAL A 55 -32.05 11.14 -17.24
C VAL A 55 -31.95 10.90 -18.73
N ASN A 56 -31.85 11.97 -19.53
CA ASN A 56 -31.56 11.83 -20.94
C ASN A 56 -30.05 11.77 -21.17
N ARG A 57 -29.63 11.08 -22.23
CA ARG A 57 -28.21 10.98 -22.61
C ARG A 57 -27.55 12.36 -22.78
N SER A 58 -28.29 13.34 -23.29
CA SER A 58 -27.76 14.70 -23.50
C SER A 58 -27.46 15.43 -22.19
N ASP A 59 -28.26 15.18 -21.16
CA ASP A 59 -28.11 15.84 -19.85
C ASP A 59 -26.95 15.21 -19.08
N PHE A 60 -26.75 13.89 -19.21
CA PHE A 60 -25.55 13.21 -18.75
C PHE A 60 -24.28 13.80 -19.35
N ILE A 61 -24.19 13.94 -20.68
CA ILE A 61 -23.01 14.50 -21.35
C ILE A 61 -22.76 15.95 -20.95
N LYS A 62 -23.79 16.79 -20.91
CA LYS A 62 -23.66 18.20 -20.47
C LYS A 62 -23.14 18.31 -19.04
N THR A 63 -23.68 17.51 -18.13
CA THR A 63 -23.28 17.49 -16.72
C THR A 63 -21.84 17.01 -16.58
N LEU A 64 -21.47 15.96 -17.30
CA LEU A 64 -20.10 15.46 -17.30
C LEU A 64 -19.12 16.55 -17.75
N HIS A 65 -19.40 17.24 -18.85
CA HIS A 65 -18.58 18.38 -19.31
C HIS A 65 -18.44 19.46 -18.24
N HIS A 66 -19.54 19.88 -17.62
CA HIS A 66 -19.55 20.88 -16.57
C HIS A 66 -18.64 20.52 -15.37
N ILE A 67 -18.63 19.24 -14.97
CA ILE A 67 -17.78 18.76 -13.88
C ILE A 67 -16.32 18.74 -14.31
N THR A 68 -16.05 18.25 -15.52
CA THR A 68 -14.68 18.13 -16.06
C THR A 68 -14.03 19.48 -16.31
N ASP A 69 -14.79 20.54 -16.60
CA ASP A 69 -14.25 21.90 -16.74
C ASP A 69 -13.59 22.42 -15.47
N ASN A 70 -13.95 21.85 -14.31
CA ASN A 70 -13.47 22.27 -13.00
C ASN A 70 -12.57 21.23 -12.33
N ILE A 71 -12.23 20.12 -13.00
CA ILE A 71 -11.43 19.04 -12.41
C ILE A 71 -9.94 19.32 -12.57
N LYS A 72 -9.17 19.02 -11.52
CA LYS A 72 -7.71 19.20 -11.52
C LYS A 72 -7.00 17.86 -11.71
N LYS A 73 -5.76 17.92 -12.21
CA LYS A 73 -4.91 16.75 -12.43
C LYS A 73 -4.73 15.89 -11.16
N ASP A 74 -4.74 16.48 -9.98
CA ASP A 74 -4.57 15.76 -8.70
C ASP A 74 -5.89 15.31 -8.05
N ASP A 75 -7.03 15.56 -8.68
CA ASP A 75 -8.35 15.18 -8.14
C ASP A 75 -8.66 13.70 -8.42
N THR A 76 -9.60 13.17 -7.64
CA THR A 76 -10.27 11.88 -7.89
C THR A 76 -11.64 12.13 -8.48
N PHE A 77 -11.98 11.41 -9.54
CA PHE A 77 -13.34 11.41 -10.10
C PHE A 77 -14.06 10.10 -9.78
N ILE A 78 -15.28 10.17 -9.25
CA ILE A 78 -16.15 9.01 -9.04
C ILE A 78 -17.35 9.13 -9.96
N PHE A 79 -17.60 8.11 -10.77
CA PHE A 79 -18.84 7.97 -11.52
C PHE A 79 -19.61 6.77 -10.98
N TYR A 80 -20.87 6.98 -10.65
CA TYR A 80 -21.79 5.93 -10.26
C TYR A 80 -23.02 5.97 -11.15
N PHE A 81 -23.46 4.80 -11.63
CA PHE A 81 -24.67 4.62 -12.40
C PHE A 81 -25.55 3.52 -11.80
N SER A 82 -26.85 3.79 -11.62
CA SER A 82 -27.89 2.80 -11.31
C SER A 82 -29.01 2.86 -12.33
N GLY A 83 -29.37 1.71 -12.91
CA GLY A 83 -30.48 1.61 -13.85
C GLY A 83 -30.44 0.37 -14.72
N HIS A 84 -31.26 0.34 -15.76
CA HIS A 84 -31.24 -0.71 -16.76
C HIS A 84 -29.92 -0.75 -17.55
N GLY A 85 -29.53 -1.96 -17.91
CA GLY A 85 -28.39 -2.25 -18.75
C GLY A 85 -28.55 -3.62 -19.40
N GLY A 86 -27.82 -3.85 -20.49
CA GLY A 86 -27.89 -5.12 -21.18
C GLY A 86 -26.91 -5.23 -22.34
N ASN A 87 -26.70 -6.47 -22.79
CA ASN A 87 -25.85 -6.76 -23.93
C ASN A 87 -26.62 -6.55 -25.24
N LEU A 88 -26.09 -5.69 -26.10
CA LEU A 88 -26.49 -5.56 -27.50
C LEU A 88 -25.42 -6.20 -28.41
N SER A 89 -25.67 -6.23 -29.72
CA SER A 89 -24.77 -6.86 -30.70
C SER A 89 -23.35 -6.29 -30.71
N ASP A 90 -23.18 -5.02 -30.33
CA ASP A 90 -21.90 -4.31 -30.25
C ASP A 90 -21.37 -4.16 -28.81
N GLY A 91 -21.97 -4.86 -27.85
CA GLY A 91 -21.52 -4.93 -26.45
C GLY A 91 -22.53 -4.38 -25.44
N HIS A 92 -22.09 -4.25 -24.18
CA HIS A 92 -22.94 -3.79 -23.08
C HIS A 92 -23.32 -2.31 -23.19
N HIS A 93 -24.57 -2.00 -22.92
CA HIS A 93 -25.13 -0.64 -22.95
C HIS A 93 -25.81 -0.30 -21.63
N LEU A 94 -25.60 0.92 -21.15
CA LEU A 94 -26.42 1.53 -20.12
C LEU A 94 -27.65 2.17 -20.78
N VAL A 95 -28.80 2.08 -20.12
CA VAL A 95 -30.06 2.62 -20.64
C VAL A 95 -30.40 3.91 -19.90
N PHE A 96 -30.51 5.00 -20.65
CA PHE A 96 -31.05 6.29 -20.20
C PHE A 96 -32.54 6.36 -20.51
N SER A 97 -33.24 7.37 -19.98
CA SER A 97 -34.69 7.53 -20.17
C SER A 97 -35.09 7.67 -21.64
N ASP A 98 -34.20 8.18 -22.49
CA ASP A 98 -34.45 8.40 -23.92
C ASP A 98 -33.80 7.35 -24.83
N LYS A 99 -32.58 6.89 -24.51
CA LYS A 99 -31.74 6.08 -25.41
C LYS A 99 -30.75 5.21 -24.65
N THR A 100 -30.22 4.20 -25.34
CA THR A 100 -29.06 3.43 -24.83
C THR A 100 -27.74 4.15 -25.12
N PHE A 101 -26.70 3.83 -24.35
CA PHE A 101 -25.35 4.31 -24.56
C PHE A 101 -24.32 3.22 -24.22
N SER A 102 -23.43 2.93 -25.18
CA SER A 102 -22.38 1.92 -25.02
C SER A 102 -21.53 2.18 -23.78
N THR A 103 -21.47 1.18 -22.93
CA THR A 103 -20.71 1.22 -21.67
C THR A 103 -19.22 1.42 -21.94
N GLN A 104 -18.70 0.77 -22.98
CA GLN A 104 -17.30 0.94 -23.38
C GLN A 104 -17.01 2.37 -23.83
N LYS A 105 -17.95 3.04 -24.52
CA LYS A 105 -17.79 4.46 -24.91
C LYS A 105 -17.80 5.36 -23.69
N ILE A 106 -18.68 5.11 -22.72
CA ILE A 106 -18.71 5.86 -21.45
C ILE A 106 -17.39 5.70 -20.71
N ILE A 107 -16.89 4.47 -20.54
CA ILE A 107 -15.59 4.23 -19.88
C ILE A 107 -14.46 5.01 -20.55
N LYS A 108 -14.40 5.02 -21.89
CA LYS A 108 -13.38 5.78 -22.64
C LYS A 108 -13.49 7.29 -22.43
N ILE A 109 -14.71 7.83 -22.39
CA ILE A 109 -14.93 9.26 -22.09
C ILE A 109 -14.44 9.56 -20.67
N LEU A 110 -14.78 8.71 -19.69
CA LEU A 110 -14.40 8.89 -18.30
C LEU A 110 -12.89 8.75 -18.07
N ASP A 111 -12.23 7.84 -18.76
CA ASP A 111 -10.78 7.68 -18.69
C ASP A 111 -10.04 8.94 -19.20
N SER A 112 -10.56 9.56 -20.28
CA SER A 112 -10.00 10.79 -20.86
C SER A 112 -10.05 12.03 -19.96
N ILE A 113 -10.73 11.96 -18.81
CA ILE A 113 -10.82 13.07 -17.86
C ILE A 113 -9.43 13.39 -17.28
N SER A 114 -9.06 14.66 -17.19
CA SER A 114 -7.75 15.09 -16.64
C SER A 114 -7.72 15.07 -15.11
N SER A 115 -7.94 13.90 -14.51
CA SER A 115 -7.84 13.63 -13.07
C SER A 115 -6.83 12.53 -12.78
N LYS A 116 -6.29 12.51 -11.55
CA LYS A 116 -5.25 11.56 -11.13
C LYS A 116 -5.80 10.15 -11.23
N ASN A 117 -6.97 9.95 -10.65
CA ASN A 117 -7.66 8.67 -10.72
C ASN A 117 -9.17 8.80 -10.93
N LYS A 118 -9.76 7.72 -11.44
CA LYS A 118 -11.20 7.56 -11.62
C LYS A 118 -11.70 6.25 -11.04
N LEU A 119 -12.85 6.30 -10.36
CA LEU A 119 -13.60 5.12 -9.94
C LEU A 119 -14.95 5.12 -10.65
N ILE A 120 -15.17 4.13 -11.51
CA ILE A 120 -16.38 3.95 -12.31
C ILE A 120 -17.16 2.79 -11.70
N ILE A 121 -18.41 3.02 -11.30
CA ILE A 121 -19.25 2.04 -10.62
C ILE A 121 -20.53 1.88 -11.43
N LEU A 122 -20.78 0.66 -11.91
CA LEU A 122 -21.88 0.34 -12.80
C LEU A 122 -22.83 -0.62 -12.12
N ASP A 123 -24.00 -0.13 -11.72
CA ASP A 123 -25.07 -0.94 -11.19
C ASP A 123 -26.17 -1.15 -12.22
N SER A 124 -25.98 -2.16 -13.07
CA SER A 124 -26.95 -2.57 -14.07
C SER A 124 -26.81 -4.05 -14.39
N CYS A 125 -27.85 -4.67 -14.93
CA CYS A 125 -27.80 -6.06 -15.40
C CYS A 125 -26.70 -6.26 -16.45
N MET A 126 -26.00 -7.40 -16.37
CA MET A 126 -24.94 -7.80 -17.30
C MET A 126 -23.75 -6.83 -17.41
N SER A 127 -23.59 -5.95 -16.42
CA SER A 127 -22.65 -4.81 -16.45
C SER A 127 -21.17 -5.20 -16.49
N GLY A 128 -20.82 -6.45 -16.20
CA GLY A 128 -19.46 -6.99 -16.27
C GLY A 128 -18.87 -7.17 -17.68
N ASN A 129 -19.67 -6.98 -18.74
CA ASN A 129 -19.23 -7.07 -20.13
C ASN A 129 -18.60 -5.75 -20.64
N PHE A 130 -17.45 -5.41 -20.06
CA PHE A 130 -16.63 -4.26 -20.45
C PHE A 130 -15.15 -4.62 -20.45
N LYS A 131 -14.33 -3.79 -21.09
CA LYS A 131 -12.87 -3.90 -21.08
C LYS A 131 -12.25 -2.65 -20.48
N VAL A 132 -11.11 -2.84 -19.81
CA VAL A 132 -10.19 -1.76 -19.46
C VAL A 132 -8.94 -1.89 -20.32
N ASP A 133 -8.25 -0.77 -20.55
CA ASP A 133 -7.01 -0.75 -21.32
C ASP A 133 -5.89 -1.51 -20.56
N ASP A 134 -4.77 -1.73 -21.23
CA ASP A 134 -3.67 -2.52 -20.68
C ASP A 134 -3.15 -1.99 -19.34
N THR A 135 -2.53 -2.88 -18.56
CA THR A 135 -1.99 -2.54 -17.22
C THR A 135 -1.08 -1.33 -17.23
N SER A 136 -1.19 -0.52 -16.19
CA SER A 136 -0.30 0.61 -15.93
C SER A 136 1.14 0.13 -15.93
N VAL A 137 1.93 0.66 -16.84
CA VAL A 137 3.37 0.40 -16.93
C VAL A 137 4.09 1.52 -16.17
N PHE A 138 5.01 1.14 -15.29
CA PHE A 138 5.84 2.11 -14.59
C PHE A 138 7.15 2.29 -15.36
N ASP A 139 7.38 3.50 -15.88
CA ASP A 139 8.62 3.90 -16.56
C ASP A 139 9.66 4.33 -15.53
N SER A 140 10.91 3.90 -15.70
CA SER A 140 12.05 4.26 -14.83
C SER A 140 12.32 5.76 -14.77
N ASN A 141 11.88 6.54 -15.77
CA ASN A 141 11.97 7.99 -15.80
C ASN A 141 10.79 8.71 -15.10
N THR A 142 9.73 7.97 -14.77
CA THR A 142 8.56 8.53 -14.06
C THR A 142 8.81 8.49 -12.56
N ASN A 143 8.39 9.54 -11.84
CA ASN A 143 8.43 9.51 -10.38
C ASN A 143 7.36 8.55 -9.87
N ILE A 144 7.68 7.70 -8.89
CA ILE A 144 6.71 6.74 -8.34
C ILE A 144 5.42 7.41 -7.83
N ILE A 145 5.50 8.68 -7.39
CA ILE A 145 4.32 9.43 -6.92
C ILE A 145 3.31 9.76 -8.01
N ASP A 146 3.79 9.91 -9.25
CA ASP A 146 2.98 10.18 -10.43
C ASP A 146 2.34 8.89 -10.95
N PHE A 147 2.92 7.73 -10.62
CA PHE A 147 2.37 6.41 -10.91
C PHE A 147 1.36 5.95 -9.85
N PHE A 148 1.71 6.10 -8.56
CA PHE A 148 0.90 5.56 -7.47
C PHE A 148 -0.44 6.28 -7.34
N GLY A 149 -1.50 5.48 -7.40
CA GLY A 149 -2.89 5.93 -7.41
C GLY A 149 -3.27 6.66 -8.67
N THR A 150 -2.59 6.45 -9.81
CA THR A 150 -2.90 7.10 -11.09
C THR A 150 -3.52 6.11 -12.07
N GLY A 151 -4.61 6.50 -12.74
CA GLY A 151 -5.32 5.68 -13.73
C GLY A 151 -6.82 5.55 -13.43
N TYR A 152 -7.43 4.40 -13.70
CA TYR A 152 -8.86 4.20 -13.43
C TYR A 152 -9.20 2.76 -13.05
N ALA A 153 -10.30 2.62 -12.31
CA ALA A 153 -10.87 1.35 -11.93
C ALA A 153 -12.37 1.33 -12.25
N VAL A 154 -12.87 0.15 -12.63
CA VAL A 154 -14.29 -0.11 -12.91
C VAL A 154 -14.75 -1.25 -12.03
N ILE A 155 -15.84 -1.01 -11.27
CA ILE A 155 -16.59 -2.02 -10.54
C ILE A 155 -17.96 -2.13 -11.19
N SER A 156 -18.41 -3.34 -11.47
CA SER A 156 -19.77 -3.62 -11.94
C SER A 156 -20.53 -4.47 -10.92
N SER A 157 -21.84 -4.36 -10.89
CA SER A 157 -22.68 -5.07 -9.92
C SER A 157 -22.87 -6.56 -10.23
N SER A 158 -22.73 -6.94 -11.50
CA SER A 158 -22.92 -8.32 -11.96
C SER A 158 -21.93 -8.69 -13.07
N ASN A 159 -21.74 -9.99 -13.31
CA ASN A 159 -20.95 -10.47 -14.45
C ASN A 159 -21.70 -10.25 -15.78
N ASN A 160 -21.14 -10.73 -16.90
CA ASN A 160 -21.69 -10.52 -18.24
C ASN A 160 -22.98 -11.30 -18.56
N THR A 161 -23.44 -12.20 -17.70
CA THR A 161 -24.63 -13.04 -17.91
C THR A 161 -25.69 -12.90 -16.80
N GLN A 162 -25.32 -12.35 -15.66
CA GLN A 162 -26.19 -12.19 -14.49
C GLN A 162 -26.99 -10.89 -14.53
N TYR A 163 -28.16 -10.91 -13.87
CA TYR A 163 -28.93 -9.71 -13.55
C TYR A 163 -28.35 -9.01 -12.31
N SER A 164 -28.61 -7.69 -12.21
CA SER A 164 -28.47 -6.94 -10.95
C SER A 164 -29.85 -6.81 -10.31
N TRP A 165 -29.92 -6.99 -8.99
CA TRP A 165 -31.19 -7.14 -8.27
C TRP A 165 -31.48 -5.96 -7.34
N GLY A 166 -32.77 -5.65 -7.17
CA GLY A 166 -33.24 -4.88 -6.02
C GLY A 166 -33.02 -5.64 -4.71
N HIS A 167 -32.68 -4.94 -3.63
CA HIS A 167 -32.56 -5.54 -2.31
C HIS A 167 -33.96 -6.00 -1.83
N PRO A 168 -34.11 -7.21 -1.27
CA PRO A 168 -35.44 -7.75 -0.93
C PRO A 168 -36.18 -6.98 0.17
N THR A 169 -35.45 -6.34 1.08
CA THR A 169 -36.00 -5.68 2.28
C THR A 169 -35.62 -4.21 2.42
N LYS A 170 -34.81 -3.67 1.50
CA LYS A 170 -34.38 -2.26 1.49
C LYS A 170 -34.88 -1.66 0.18
N SER A 171 -35.23 -0.38 0.21
CA SER A 171 -35.66 0.35 -0.98
C SER A 171 -34.49 0.79 -1.87
N LEU A 172 -33.48 -0.08 -2.03
CA LEU A 172 -32.22 0.17 -2.75
C LEU A 172 -31.93 -1.02 -3.65
N SER A 173 -30.99 -0.86 -4.59
CA SER A 173 -30.39 -2.02 -5.22
C SER A 173 -29.58 -2.83 -4.19
N LEU A 174 -29.47 -4.14 -4.43
CA LEU A 174 -28.71 -5.05 -3.59
C LEU A 174 -27.22 -4.70 -3.58
N PHE A 175 -26.64 -4.46 -4.76
CA PHE A 175 -25.23 -4.10 -4.89
C PHE A 175 -24.95 -2.77 -4.19
N THR A 176 -25.79 -1.76 -4.42
CA THR A 176 -25.64 -0.42 -3.86
C THR A 176 -25.76 -0.41 -2.34
N SER A 177 -26.65 -1.22 -1.79
CA SER A 177 -26.72 -1.43 -0.34
C SER A 177 -25.37 -1.87 0.23
N PHE A 178 -24.74 -2.92 -0.33
CA PHE A 178 -23.44 -3.40 0.16
C PHE A 178 -22.29 -2.45 -0.13
N LEU A 179 -22.32 -1.75 -1.27
CA LEU A 179 -21.34 -0.73 -1.61
C LEU A 179 -21.35 0.41 -0.58
N CYS A 180 -22.53 0.90 -0.21
CA CYS A 180 -22.68 1.95 0.81
C CYS A 180 -22.20 1.47 2.19
N GLU A 181 -22.47 0.22 2.56
CA GLU A 181 -21.94 -0.40 3.78
C GLU A 181 -20.41 -0.48 3.75
N ALA A 182 -19.81 -0.87 2.62
CA ALA A 182 -18.35 -0.92 2.46
C ALA A 182 -17.71 0.48 2.54
N PHE A 183 -18.30 1.49 1.86
CA PHE A 183 -17.83 2.88 1.93
C PHE A 183 -17.88 3.45 3.34
N THR A 184 -18.91 3.12 4.12
CA THR A 184 -19.09 3.67 5.48
C THR A 184 -18.38 2.87 6.58
N ASN A 185 -17.84 1.69 6.26
CA ASN A 185 -17.18 0.84 7.25
C ASN A 185 -15.88 1.48 7.80
N LYS A 186 -15.85 1.78 9.09
CA LYS A 186 -14.71 2.43 9.77
C LYS A 186 -13.50 1.51 9.97
N LEU A 187 -13.68 0.18 9.93
CA LEU A 187 -12.58 -0.79 10.08
C LEU A 187 -11.62 -0.77 8.88
N LEU A 188 -12.03 -0.18 7.75
CA LEU A 188 -11.17 -0.01 6.58
C LEU A 188 -10.22 1.18 6.70
N ILE A 189 -10.37 2.03 7.72
CA ILE A 189 -9.52 3.21 7.89
C ILE A 189 -8.15 2.78 8.42
N LYS A 190 -7.10 3.07 7.64
CA LYS A 190 -5.69 2.81 7.95
C LYS A 190 -4.90 4.07 7.69
N GLU A 191 -4.19 4.57 8.71
CA GLU A 191 -3.40 5.82 8.60
C GLU A 191 -4.21 7.00 8.02
N GLY A 192 -5.48 7.13 8.44
CA GLY A 192 -6.39 8.19 8.00
C GLY A 192 -7.00 8.01 6.61
N ASN A 193 -6.73 6.90 5.93
CA ASN A 193 -7.17 6.64 4.56
C ASN A 193 -8.00 5.36 4.48
N LYS A 194 -8.91 5.29 3.49
CA LYS A 194 -9.47 4.03 2.98
C LYS A 194 -8.88 3.73 1.61
N SER A 195 -8.47 2.49 1.37
CA SER A 195 -8.01 2.08 0.04
C SER A 195 -9.15 1.51 -0.81
N LEU A 196 -9.13 1.73 -2.13
CA LEU A 196 -10.08 1.10 -3.04
C LEU A 196 -9.98 -0.43 -2.98
N SER A 197 -8.77 -0.98 -2.81
CA SER A 197 -8.57 -2.43 -2.69
C SER A 197 -9.30 -3.00 -1.46
N ASP A 198 -9.19 -2.35 -0.30
CA ASP A 198 -9.90 -2.77 0.91
C ASP A 198 -11.42 -2.69 0.75
N ILE A 199 -11.93 -1.63 0.11
CA ILE A 199 -13.35 -1.46 -0.18
C ILE A 199 -13.85 -2.58 -1.10
N GLN A 200 -13.13 -2.85 -2.19
CA GLN A 200 -13.48 -3.89 -3.17
C GLN A 200 -13.45 -5.30 -2.54
N LYS A 201 -12.49 -5.59 -1.67
CA LYS A 201 -12.40 -6.85 -0.93
C LYS A 201 -13.60 -7.04 -0.02
N LEU A 202 -13.96 -6.03 0.76
CA LEU A 202 -15.12 -6.10 1.66
C LEU A 202 -16.44 -6.23 0.89
N LEU A 203 -16.60 -5.48 -0.20
CA LEU A 203 -17.76 -5.58 -1.08
C LEU A 203 -17.92 -6.99 -1.67
N SER A 204 -16.82 -7.58 -2.15
CA SER A 204 -16.80 -8.95 -2.65
C SER A 204 -17.21 -9.95 -1.57
N GLN A 205 -16.71 -9.79 -0.33
CA GLN A 205 -17.09 -10.64 0.79
C GLN A 205 -18.60 -10.56 1.12
N TYR A 206 -19.19 -9.36 1.12
CA TYR A 206 -20.64 -9.22 1.33
C TYR A 206 -21.45 -9.94 0.26
N LEU A 207 -21.04 -9.80 -1.00
CA LEU A 207 -21.72 -10.44 -2.13
C LEU A 207 -21.50 -11.96 -2.17
N ASP A 208 -20.32 -12.47 -1.77
CA ASP A 208 -20.08 -13.90 -1.64
C ASP A 208 -20.97 -14.54 -0.57
N VAL A 209 -21.13 -13.88 0.59
CA VAL A 209 -22.05 -14.33 1.64
C VAL A 209 -23.50 -14.27 1.15
N TRP A 210 -23.88 -13.22 0.44
CA TRP A 210 -25.21 -13.12 -0.17
C TRP A 210 -25.47 -14.26 -1.16
N ASN A 211 -24.55 -14.50 -2.09
CA ASN A 211 -24.67 -15.50 -3.15
C ASN A 211 -24.80 -16.92 -2.59
N LYS A 212 -24.06 -17.25 -1.53
CA LYS A 212 -24.17 -18.53 -0.81
C LYS A 212 -25.57 -18.76 -0.22
N ASN A 213 -26.20 -17.70 0.28
CA ASN A 213 -27.52 -17.76 0.90
C ASN A 213 -28.67 -17.59 -0.10
N ASN A 214 -28.41 -17.04 -1.30
CA ASN A 214 -29.42 -16.66 -2.28
C ASN A 214 -29.02 -17.06 -3.72
N PRO A 215 -28.85 -18.37 -4.02
CA PRO A 215 -28.29 -18.83 -5.30
C PRO A 215 -29.12 -18.39 -6.52
N ASN A 216 -30.45 -18.26 -6.38
CA ASN A 216 -31.34 -17.83 -7.46
C ASN A 216 -31.30 -16.32 -7.75
N ARG A 217 -30.63 -15.54 -6.89
CA ARG A 217 -30.42 -14.09 -7.04
C ARG A 217 -28.94 -13.74 -6.84
N ALA A 218 -28.07 -14.64 -7.29
CA ALA A 218 -26.65 -14.43 -7.23
C ALA A 218 -26.25 -13.30 -8.19
N GLN A 219 -25.32 -12.45 -7.74
CA GLN A 219 -24.67 -11.45 -8.57
C GLN A 219 -23.17 -11.40 -8.18
N LYS A 220 -22.29 -11.59 -9.17
CA LYS A 220 -20.85 -11.56 -9.01
C LYS A 220 -20.34 -10.20 -9.52
N PRO A 221 -19.81 -9.33 -8.66
CA PRO A 221 -19.26 -8.07 -9.12
C PRO A 221 -17.97 -8.33 -9.92
N ILE A 222 -17.77 -7.59 -11.00
CA ILE A 222 -16.52 -7.63 -11.78
C ILE A 222 -15.71 -6.37 -11.47
N PHE A 223 -14.45 -6.57 -11.07
CA PHE A 223 -13.49 -5.51 -10.82
C PHE A 223 -12.35 -5.58 -11.83
N ARG A 224 -12.13 -4.49 -12.56
CA ARG A 224 -10.95 -4.33 -13.43
C ARG A 224 -10.36 -2.95 -13.23
N ALA A 225 -9.04 -2.87 -13.24
CA ALA A 225 -8.35 -1.61 -13.07
C ALA A 225 -7.12 -1.51 -13.96
N ASN A 226 -6.89 -0.30 -14.44
CA ASN A 226 -5.63 0.18 -14.98
C ASN A 226 -5.16 1.31 -14.06
N ILE A 227 -4.64 0.94 -12.89
CA ILE A 227 -4.21 1.89 -11.86
C ILE A 227 -2.87 1.43 -11.28
N GLY A 228 -1.91 2.33 -11.16
CA GLY A 228 -0.67 2.04 -10.44
C GLY A 228 -0.95 1.94 -8.95
N GLY A 229 -0.85 0.76 -8.34
CA GLY A 229 -1.19 0.59 -6.94
C GLY A 229 -2.71 0.64 -6.66
N THR A 230 -3.15 1.58 -5.80
CA THR A 230 -4.58 1.71 -5.41
C THR A 230 -4.98 3.17 -5.18
N ILE A 231 -6.28 3.48 -5.23
CA ILE A 231 -6.78 4.81 -4.82
C ILE A 231 -6.80 4.86 -3.29
N LEU A 232 -6.24 5.92 -2.72
CA LEU A 232 -6.37 6.25 -1.31
C LEU A 232 -7.36 7.41 -1.16
N PHE A 233 -8.42 7.18 -0.38
CA PHE A 233 -9.39 8.19 0.01
C PHE A 233 -9.02 8.72 1.40
N PRO A 234 -8.59 9.98 1.54
CA PRO A 234 -8.35 10.58 2.86
C PRO A 234 -9.69 10.85 3.54
N VAL A 235 -9.92 10.21 4.70
CA VAL A 235 -11.21 10.26 5.40
C VAL A 235 -11.11 10.80 6.82
N GLU A 236 -9.91 10.83 7.40
CA GLU A 236 -9.66 11.47 8.67
C GLU A 236 -8.21 11.99 8.74
N ALA A 237 -7.99 13.01 9.56
CA ALA A 237 -6.65 13.49 9.81
C ALA A 237 -5.85 12.43 10.57
N TYR A 238 -4.69 12.05 10.04
CA TYR A 238 -3.78 11.13 10.70
C TYR A 238 -2.46 11.82 10.97
N THR A 239 -2.06 11.85 12.25
CA THR A 239 -0.74 12.30 12.67
C THR A 239 0.05 11.07 13.10
N PRO A 240 1.05 10.62 12.33
CA PRO A 240 1.89 9.50 12.71
C PRO A 240 2.59 9.76 14.05
N TYR A 241 2.67 8.74 14.89
CA TYR A 241 3.42 8.83 16.14
C TYR A 241 4.89 9.17 15.85
N GLN A 242 5.39 10.25 16.45
CA GLN A 242 6.76 10.69 16.26
C GLN A 242 7.64 10.10 17.36
N THR A 243 8.34 9.01 17.03
CA THR A 243 9.38 8.43 17.89
C THR A 243 10.45 9.48 18.17
N LYS A 244 10.65 9.81 19.46
CA LYS A 244 11.71 10.72 19.88
C LYS A 244 13.07 10.15 19.48
N ARG A 245 13.95 11.02 19.01
CA ARG A 245 15.37 10.68 18.78
C ARG A 245 16.20 11.15 19.97
N PHE A 246 17.22 10.38 20.30
CA PHE A 246 18.17 10.75 21.33
C PHE A 246 19.59 10.68 20.76
N TYR A 247 20.30 11.79 20.93
CA TYR A 247 21.69 11.95 20.56
C TYR A 247 22.41 12.56 21.76
N TYR A 248 23.59 12.02 22.08
CA TYR A 248 24.42 12.54 23.15
C TYR A 248 25.89 12.38 22.78
N GLU A 249 26.67 13.41 23.01
CA GLU A 249 28.10 13.44 22.71
C GLU A 249 28.87 13.82 23.98
N SER A 250 29.90 13.03 24.30
CA SER A 250 30.90 13.33 25.32
C SER A 250 32.30 13.29 24.70
N ASP A 251 33.33 13.54 25.51
CA ASP A 251 34.73 13.47 25.05
C ASP A 251 35.15 12.06 24.61
N ASP A 252 34.61 11.02 25.26
CA ASP A 252 34.98 9.62 25.00
C ASP A 252 34.16 8.92 23.90
N TYR A 253 32.88 9.26 23.76
CA TYR A 253 31.94 8.53 22.89
C TYR A 253 30.76 9.39 22.45
N ILE A 254 30.00 8.88 21.48
CA ILE A 254 28.75 9.43 21.00
C ILE A 254 27.67 8.35 21.10
N ILE A 255 26.55 8.62 21.78
CA ILE A 255 25.31 7.86 21.62
C ILE A 255 24.64 8.41 20.36
N TYR A 256 24.78 7.67 19.27
CA TYR A 256 24.35 8.11 17.95
C TYR A 256 22.85 7.93 17.72
N ASP A 257 22.28 6.83 18.22
CA ASP A 257 20.85 6.54 18.13
C ASP A 257 20.40 5.62 19.27
N VAL A 258 19.13 5.74 19.68
CA VAL A 258 18.49 4.86 20.66
C VAL A 258 17.14 4.41 20.10
N LYS A 259 17.01 3.11 19.83
CA LYS A 259 15.80 2.50 19.29
C LYS A 259 15.03 1.74 20.38
N PRO A 260 13.72 1.98 20.54
CA PRO A 260 12.91 1.18 21.45
C PRO A 260 12.69 -0.23 20.87
N LEU A 261 12.96 -1.24 21.70
CA LEU A 261 12.74 -2.67 21.40
C LEU A 261 11.82 -3.31 22.46
N HIS A 262 10.88 -2.54 22.99
CA HIS A 262 10.06 -2.97 24.11
C HIS A 262 9.17 -4.17 23.71
N THR A 263 8.96 -5.08 24.66
CA THR A 263 8.07 -6.24 24.49
C THR A 263 6.88 -6.14 25.43
N GLY A 264 6.01 -7.14 25.43
CA GLY A 264 4.92 -7.23 26.40
C GLY A 264 5.38 -7.33 27.86
N ILE A 265 6.63 -7.72 28.12
CA ILE A 265 7.12 -8.07 29.46
C ILE A 265 8.35 -7.28 29.90
N ALA A 266 9.01 -6.52 29.02
CA ALA A 266 10.20 -5.75 29.37
C ALA A 266 10.35 -4.48 28.52
N LYS A 267 10.79 -3.39 29.16
CA LYS A 267 11.25 -2.16 28.50
C LYS A 267 12.69 -2.36 28.05
N ARG A 268 12.94 -2.27 26.74
CA ARG A 268 14.25 -2.58 26.14
C ARG A 268 14.72 -1.52 25.16
N TYR A 269 16.02 -1.23 25.16
CA TYR A 269 16.64 -0.32 24.18
C TYR A 269 17.75 -1.00 23.40
N SER A 270 17.88 -0.63 22.12
CA SER A 270 19.11 -0.80 21.33
C SER A 270 19.77 0.56 21.18
N VAL A 271 21.06 0.64 21.53
CA VAL A 271 21.84 1.87 21.58
C VAL A 271 23.00 1.73 20.61
N SER A 272 23.08 2.61 19.63
CA SER A 272 24.22 2.67 18.70
C SER A 272 25.24 3.68 19.21
N ILE A 273 26.48 3.25 19.41
CA ILE A 273 27.55 4.05 20.03
C ILE A 273 28.74 4.15 19.09
N ILE A 274 29.34 5.34 19.02
CA ILE A 274 30.61 5.60 18.33
C ILE A 274 31.66 5.93 19.37
N LEU A 275 32.74 5.14 19.42
CA LEU A 275 33.89 5.39 20.29
C LEU A 275 34.86 6.37 19.62
N LYS A 276 35.27 7.41 20.34
CA LYS A 276 36.22 8.42 19.81
C LYS A 276 37.69 7.98 19.86
N TYR A 277 37.98 6.96 20.66
CA TYR A 277 39.34 6.43 20.86
C TYR A 277 39.38 4.90 20.82
N PRO A 278 40.56 4.29 20.59
CA PRO A 278 40.78 2.85 20.62
C PRO A 278 40.76 2.26 22.05
N PHE A 279 39.61 2.28 22.71
CA PHE A 279 39.43 1.70 24.05
C PHE A 279 39.57 0.16 24.04
N SER A 280 40.14 -0.38 25.13
CA SER A 280 40.08 -1.78 25.52
C SER A 280 38.65 -2.18 25.94
N PHE A 281 38.35 -3.48 25.96
CA PHE A 281 37.03 -3.95 26.38
C PHE A 281 36.71 -3.67 27.86
N GLU A 282 37.73 -3.64 28.71
CA GLU A 282 37.58 -3.21 30.11
C GLU A 282 37.18 -1.73 30.19
N GLU A 283 37.82 -0.84 29.43
CA GLU A 283 37.42 0.57 29.34
C GLU A 283 36.00 0.72 28.75
N ILE A 284 35.66 -0.05 27.71
CA ILE A 284 34.30 -0.06 27.12
C ILE A 284 33.26 -0.48 28.17
N SER A 285 33.56 -1.44 29.04
CA SER A 285 32.64 -1.85 30.11
C SER A 285 32.33 -0.70 31.08
N ASN A 286 33.36 0.08 31.43
CA ASN A 286 33.21 1.27 32.28
C ASN A 286 32.40 2.37 31.58
N LEU A 287 32.63 2.58 30.28
CA LEU A 287 31.81 3.50 29.48
C LEU A 287 30.35 3.03 29.39
N ASN A 288 30.12 1.73 29.22
CA ASN A 288 28.77 1.18 29.11
C ASN A 288 27.94 1.43 30.38
N HIS A 289 28.53 1.34 31.59
CA HIS A 289 27.86 1.73 32.83
C HIS A 289 27.42 3.20 32.84
N LYS A 290 28.23 4.11 32.28
CA LYS A 290 27.85 5.53 32.12
C LYS A 290 26.68 5.66 31.13
N ILE A 291 26.73 4.96 30.00
CA ILE A 291 25.68 4.97 28.98
C ILE A 291 24.36 4.42 29.53
N ILE A 292 24.38 3.31 30.26
CA ILE A 292 23.20 2.71 30.89
C ILE A 292 22.52 3.72 31.82
N LYS A 293 23.28 4.45 32.66
CA LYS A 293 22.72 5.46 33.57
C LYS A 293 21.94 6.56 32.83
N ILE A 294 22.37 6.91 31.62
CA ILE A 294 21.70 7.87 30.74
C ILE A 294 20.46 7.22 30.10
N VAL A 295 20.65 6.10 29.39
CA VAL A 295 19.63 5.46 28.55
C VAL A 295 18.48 4.86 29.35
N ASN A 296 18.75 4.37 30.56
CA ASN A 296 17.76 3.69 31.40
C ASN A 296 16.55 4.58 31.76
N LYS A 297 16.70 5.90 31.72
CA LYS A 297 15.64 6.87 32.04
C LYS A 297 14.94 7.46 30.82
N LEU A 298 15.28 7.01 29.61
CA LEU A 298 14.72 7.58 28.39
C LEU A 298 13.25 7.19 28.22
N GLU A 299 12.51 8.11 27.61
CA GLU A 299 11.09 8.01 27.31
C GLU A 299 10.91 8.06 25.79
N ILE A 300 11.47 7.04 25.14
CA ILE A 300 11.42 6.82 23.70
C ILE A 300 10.58 5.57 23.44
N PHE A 301 9.57 5.71 22.58
CA PHE A 301 8.59 4.68 22.25
C PHE A 301 8.36 4.66 20.75
N LYS A 302 7.99 3.52 20.18
CA LYS A 302 7.69 3.41 18.74
C LYS A 302 6.26 3.82 18.37
N ASP A 303 5.32 3.72 19.32
CA ASP A 303 3.90 3.98 19.13
C ASP A 303 3.22 4.35 20.47
N SER A 304 1.96 4.78 20.40
CA SER A 304 1.18 5.19 21.56
C SER A 304 0.84 4.04 22.52
N HIS A 305 0.72 2.82 22.02
CA HIS A 305 0.46 1.65 22.86
C HIS A 305 1.66 1.34 23.75
N GLU A 306 2.85 1.41 23.16
CA GLU A 306 4.12 1.24 23.86
C GLU A 306 4.35 2.35 24.88
N GLU A 307 4.10 3.61 24.52
CA GLU A 307 4.17 4.74 25.46
C GLU A 307 3.24 4.50 26.66
N ASN A 308 1.95 4.21 26.42
CA ASN A 308 0.98 4.00 27.50
C ASN A 308 1.42 2.90 28.48
N LYS A 309 2.11 1.88 28.00
CA LYS A 309 2.58 0.75 28.82
C LYS A 309 3.86 1.03 29.59
N TRP A 310 4.80 1.73 28.97
CA TRP A 310 6.20 1.83 29.41
C TRP A 310 6.62 3.22 29.90
N LYS A 311 5.72 4.21 29.80
CA LYS A 311 5.95 5.55 30.32
C LYS A 311 6.28 5.54 31.81
N ASN A 312 7.24 6.37 32.19
CA ASN A 312 7.76 6.51 33.55
C ASN A 312 8.40 5.22 34.15
N LYS A 313 8.63 4.19 33.33
CA LYS A 313 9.32 2.96 33.76
C LYS A 313 10.78 3.00 33.31
N LYS A 314 11.67 2.43 34.12
CA LYS A 314 13.07 2.23 33.76
C LYS A 314 13.22 1.10 32.73
N ALA A 315 14.28 1.17 31.93
CA ALA A 315 14.63 0.08 31.03
C ALA A 315 15.06 -1.15 31.83
N ASN A 316 14.52 -2.32 31.47
CA ASN A 316 14.93 -3.60 32.06
C ASN A 316 16.14 -4.19 31.33
N ILE A 317 16.28 -3.91 30.03
CA ILE A 317 17.32 -4.47 29.16
C ILE A 317 17.87 -3.39 28.24
N ILE A 318 19.20 -3.31 28.12
CA ILE A 318 19.87 -2.39 27.21
C ILE A 318 20.91 -3.16 26.41
N PHE A 319 20.77 -3.09 25.09
CA PHE A 319 21.74 -3.61 24.13
C PHE A 319 22.57 -2.45 23.59
N SER A 320 23.85 -2.39 23.92
CA SER A 320 24.76 -1.32 23.49
C SER A 320 25.71 -1.84 22.40
N TYR A 321 25.64 -1.26 21.21
CA TYR A 321 26.42 -1.65 20.03
C TYR A 321 27.52 -0.62 19.78
N PHE A 322 28.79 -1.05 19.84
CA PHE A 322 29.95 -0.16 19.77
C PHE A 322 30.60 -0.20 18.39
N GLY A 323 30.72 0.95 17.73
CA GLY A 323 31.45 1.15 16.48
C GLY A 323 32.56 2.19 16.65
N ARG A 324 33.40 2.35 15.62
CA ARG A 324 34.49 3.34 15.57
C ARG A 324 34.07 4.63 14.86
N ASP A 325 33.10 4.55 13.96
CA ASP A 325 32.67 5.71 13.18
C ASP A 325 31.19 5.64 12.75
N LYS A 326 30.78 6.65 11.97
CA LYS A 326 29.43 6.75 11.43
C LYS A 326 29.13 5.67 10.39
N PHE A 327 30.14 5.12 9.71
CA PHE A 327 29.99 4.08 8.70
C PHE A 327 29.57 2.76 9.36
N ASP A 328 30.22 2.40 10.46
CA ASP A 328 29.91 1.24 11.30
C ASP A 328 28.43 1.23 11.75
N VAL A 329 27.98 2.34 12.35
CA VAL A 329 26.59 2.49 12.80
C VAL A 329 25.60 2.42 11.63
N THR A 330 25.96 2.99 10.48
CA THR A 330 25.10 2.96 9.28
C THR A 330 24.96 1.55 8.75
N ASN A 331 26.04 0.77 8.80
CA ASN A 331 26.12 -0.58 8.27
C ASN A 331 25.83 -1.69 9.28
N ASN A 332 25.45 -1.31 10.50
CA ASN A 332 25.28 -2.24 11.62
C ASN A 332 26.49 -3.17 11.81
N ASN A 333 27.70 -2.68 11.50
CA ASN A 333 28.95 -3.40 11.69
C ASN A 333 29.66 -2.84 12.92
N TYR A 334 29.66 -3.61 14.01
CA TYR A 334 30.12 -3.15 15.32
C TYR A 334 31.30 -4.01 15.78
N ILE A 335 32.24 -3.44 16.55
CA ILE A 335 33.37 -4.19 17.13
C ILE A 335 32.89 -5.21 18.18
N CYS A 336 31.87 -4.84 18.93
CA CYS A 336 31.20 -5.68 19.91
C CYS A 336 29.82 -5.11 20.20
N HIS A 337 28.98 -5.91 20.83
CA HIS A 337 27.82 -5.39 21.53
C HIS A 337 27.76 -5.95 22.95
N THR A 338 27.08 -5.22 23.82
CA THR A 338 26.88 -5.63 25.20
C THR A 338 25.41 -5.75 25.52
N THR A 339 25.09 -6.65 26.45
CA THR A 339 23.77 -6.81 27.04
C THR A 339 23.86 -6.49 28.53
N TRP A 340 23.08 -5.51 28.96
CA TRP A 340 22.84 -5.23 30.36
C TRP A 340 21.38 -5.53 30.71
N VAL A 341 21.16 -6.15 31.86
CA VAL A 341 19.83 -6.39 32.41
C VAL A 341 19.73 -5.94 33.87
N ASP A 342 18.56 -5.46 34.26
CA ASP A 342 18.27 -5.14 35.66
C ASP A 342 18.06 -6.39 36.53
N GLU A 343 17.85 -6.19 37.83
CA GLU A 343 17.65 -7.26 38.82
C GLU A 343 16.35 -8.05 38.62
N THR A 344 15.42 -7.56 37.80
CA THR A 344 14.12 -8.22 37.55
C THR A 344 14.21 -9.26 36.44
N GLN A 345 15.33 -9.30 35.70
CA GLN A 345 15.54 -10.22 34.59
C GLN A 345 16.43 -11.40 35.00
N ASP A 346 16.22 -12.55 34.36
CA ASP A 346 17.07 -13.73 34.54
C ASP A 346 18.43 -13.53 33.87
N LYS A 347 19.43 -13.12 34.65
CA LYS A 347 20.81 -12.92 34.19
C LYS A 347 21.40 -14.18 33.56
N ASN A 348 21.12 -15.38 34.08
CA ASN A 348 21.70 -16.62 33.55
C ASN A 348 21.21 -16.90 32.13
N LYS A 349 19.94 -16.57 31.85
CA LYS A 349 19.36 -16.69 30.50
C LYS A 349 19.95 -15.68 29.53
N TRP A 350 20.13 -14.43 29.95
CA TRP A 350 20.61 -13.36 29.07
C TRP A 350 22.13 -13.38 28.87
N TYR A 351 22.88 -13.83 29.87
CA TYR A 351 24.36 -13.82 29.87
C TYR A 351 24.89 -15.21 29.54
N ASN A 352 24.28 -15.88 28.55
CA ASN A 352 24.73 -17.20 28.17
C ASN A 352 26.18 -17.16 27.66
N SER A 353 26.99 -18.10 28.12
CA SER A 353 28.38 -18.23 27.70
C SER A 353 28.45 -19.06 26.42
N SER A 354 28.61 -18.38 25.29
CA SER A 354 29.14 -19.00 24.06
C SER A 354 30.60 -18.61 23.90
N GLY A 355 31.38 -19.35 23.09
CA GLY A 355 32.83 -19.13 22.94
C GLY A 355 33.27 -17.75 22.42
N LYS A 356 32.34 -16.82 22.14
CA LYS A 356 32.59 -15.43 21.71
C LYS A 356 32.00 -14.39 22.67
N CYS A 357 31.67 -14.80 23.89
CA CYS A 357 31.09 -13.94 24.91
C CYS A 357 31.93 -13.94 26.19
N GLU A 358 31.92 -12.84 26.91
CA GLU A 358 32.59 -12.69 28.20
C GLU A 358 31.76 -11.76 29.10
N VAL A 359 31.84 -11.94 30.42
CA VAL A 359 31.26 -10.98 31.38
C VAL A 359 32.39 -10.15 31.97
N ILE A 360 32.39 -8.85 31.68
CA ILE A 360 33.40 -7.90 32.15
C ILE A 360 32.66 -6.81 32.94
N ASN A 361 33.06 -6.58 34.21
CA ASN A 361 32.43 -5.61 35.10
C ASN A 361 30.90 -5.70 35.12
N ASP A 362 30.37 -6.91 35.33
CA ASP A 362 28.93 -7.25 35.37
C ASP A 362 28.13 -6.98 34.09
N ILE A 363 28.80 -6.80 32.96
CA ILE A 363 28.20 -6.61 31.64
C ILE A 363 28.55 -7.79 30.75
N HIS A 364 27.55 -8.34 30.05
CA HIS A 364 27.76 -9.40 29.06
C HIS A 364 28.19 -8.80 27.73
N PHE A 365 29.36 -9.19 27.25
CA PHE A 365 29.94 -8.83 25.96
C PHE A 365 29.73 -9.94 24.93
N ASN A 366 29.50 -9.52 23.70
CA ASN A 366 29.52 -10.35 22.50
C ASN A 366 30.52 -9.72 21.52
N PHE A 367 31.61 -10.42 21.24
CA PHE A 367 32.68 -9.92 20.37
C PHE A 367 32.46 -10.29 18.92
N HIS A 368 32.63 -9.33 18.01
CA HIS A 368 32.44 -9.55 16.58
C HIS A 368 33.79 -9.75 15.89
N THR A 369 34.26 -10.99 15.87
CA THR A 369 35.56 -11.38 15.26
C THR A 369 35.66 -11.09 13.76
N TYR A 370 34.54 -10.78 13.10
CA TYR A 370 34.43 -10.48 11.67
C TYR A 370 34.37 -8.99 11.37
N TYR A 371 34.50 -8.12 12.38
CA TYR A 371 34.31 -6.67 12.22
C TYR A 371 35.21 -6.07 11.12
N ASP A 372 36.53 -6.34 11.18
CA ASP A 372 37.48 -5.76 10.22
C ASP A 372 37.27 -6.31 8.82
N THR A 373 37.09 -7.62 8.67
CA THR A 373 36.85 -8.25 7.36
C THR A 373 35.55 -7.75 6.72
N LEU A 374 34.49 -7.59 7.51
CA LEU A 374 33.23 -7.04 7.02
C LEU A 374 33.34 -5.55 6.68
N LYS A 375 34.15 -4.78 7.42
CA LYS A 375 34.38 -3.36 7.15
C LYS A 375 35.09 -3.16 5.81
N THR A 376 36.17 -3.90 5.57
CA THR A 376 36.88 -3.90 4.28
C THR A 376 35.93 -4.30 3.15
N PHE A 377 35.20 -5.41 3.30
CA PHE A 377 34.22 -5.84 2.31
C PHE A 377 33.19 -4.75 2.00
N GLN A 378 32.63 -4.11 3.02
CA GLN A 378 31.62 -3.06 2.81
C GLN A 378 32.20 -1.85 2.09
N GLN A 379 33.44 -1.46 2.39
CA GLN A 379 34.12 -0.34 1.72
C GLN A 379 34.41 -0.66 0.25
N ASP A 380 34.92 -1.86 -0.02
CA ASP A 380 35.31 -2.29 -1.37
C ASP A 380 34.10 -2.55 -2.29
N ASN A 381 32.93 -2.86 -1.72
CA ASN A 381 31.72 -3.20 -2.46
C ASN A 381 30.63 -2.11 -2.38
N THR A 382 30.93 -0.93 -1.84
CA THR A 382 30.01 0.21 -1.92
C THR A 382 30.08 0.84 -3.31
N GLY A 383 28.96 0.90 -4.01
CA GLY A 383 28.86 1.43 -5.37
C GLY A 383 28.76 2.95 -5.43
N GLU A 384 29.04 3.52 -6.61
CA GLU A 384 28.82 4.95 -6.85
C GLU A 384 27.34 5.33 -6.85
N LYS A 385 27.05 6.50 -6.28
CA LYS A 385 25.69 6.99 -6.02
C LYS A 385 24.79 6.98 -7.26
N ASP A 386 25.20 7.63 -8.34
CA ASP A 386 24.35 7.80 -9.53
C ASP A 386 24.14 6.47 -10.28
N SER A 387 25.18 5.62 -10.28
CA SER A 387 25.10 4.26 -10.83
C SER A 387 24.10 3.40 -10.06
N ILE A 388 24.13 3.43 -8.72
CA ILE A 388 23.17 2.72 -7.87
C ILE A 388 21.74 3.21 -8.10
N ILE A 389 21.54 4.53 -8.20
CA ILE A 389 20.21 5.11 -8.47
C ILE A 389 19.69 4.60 -9.81
N SER A 390 20.47 4.72 -10.87
CA SER A 390 20.07 4.32 -12.22
C SER A 390 19.71 2.84 -12.28
N GLN A 391 20.58 1.96 -11.78
CA GLN A 391 20.36 0.51 -11.80
C GLN A 391 19.14 0.12 -10.96
N THR A 392 19.01 0.68 -9.75
CA THR A 392 17.88 0.38 -8.87
C THR A 392 16.55 0.82 -9.49
N LYS A 393 16.51 2.01 -10.11
CA LYS A 393 15.30 2.51 -10.79
C LYS A 393 14.89 1.63 -11.97
N ASP A 394 15.86 1.23 -12.80
CA ASP A 394 15.59 0.34 -13.93
C ASP A 394 14.98 -1.00 -13.46
N ILE A 395 15.60 -1.63 -12.47
CA ILE A 395 15.12 -2.92 -11.93
C ILE A 395 13.72 -2.78 -11.30
N ILE A 396 13.52 -1.77 -10.46
CA ILE A 396 12.24 -1.54 -9.78
C ILE A 396 11.12 -1.20 -10.76
N SER A 397 11.43 -0.46 -11.83
CA SER A 397 10.44 -0.16 -12.88
C SER A 397 9.90 -1.42 -13.57
N ASN A 398 10.79 -2.35 -13.87
CA ASN A 398 10.43 -3.64 -14.44
C ASN A 398 9.64 -4.51 -13.46
N LEU A 399 10.06 -4.58 -12.19
CA LEU A 399 9.36 -5.35 -11.16
C LEU A 399 7.94 -4.83 -10.93
N ILE A 400 7.76 -3.51 -10.77
CA ILE A 400 6.44 -2.87 -10.59
C ILE A 400 5.53 -3.17 -11.79
N SER A 401 6.06 -3.03 -13.00
CA SER A 401 5.30 -3.33 -14.23
C SER A 401 4.90 -4.80 -14.33
N LEU A 402 5.72 -5.73 -13.83
CA LEU A 402 5.39 -7.16 -13.76
C LEU A 402 4.35 -7.44 -12.67
N SER A 403 4.44 -6.80 -11.51
CA SER A 403 3.43 -6.98 -10.45
C SER A 403 2.05 -6.49 -10.85
N GLU A 404 1.93 -5.37 -11.57
CA GLU A 404 0.62 -4.92 -12.08
C GLU A 404 0.01 -5.94 -13.05
N LYS A 405 0.84 -6.59 -13.88
CA LYS A 405 0.39 -7.70 -14.74
C LYS A 405 -0.10 -8.90 -13.93
N VAL A 406 0.63 -9.29 -12.89
CA VAL A 406 0.23 -10.37 -11.96
C VAL A 406 -1.11 -10.04 -11.30
N ILE A 407 -1.26 -8.84 -10.76
CA ILE A 407 -2.50 -8.39 -10.10
C ILE A 407 -3.67 -8.39 -11.09
N ARG A 408 -3.45 -7.95 -12.35
CA ARG A 408 -4.49 -8.02 -13.39
C ARG A 408 -4.95 -9.45 -13.65
N ILE A 409 -4.04 -10.38 -13.90
CA ILE A 409 -4.44 -11.77 -14.20
C ILE A 409 -5.10 -12.44 -12.98
N TYR A 410 -4.66 -12.10 -11.77
CA TYR A 410 -5.28 -12.56 -10.53
C TYR A 410 -6.71 -12.01 -10.39
N ASN A 411 -6.94 -10.73 -10.72
CA ASN A 411 -8.28 -10.16 -10.72
C ASN A 411 -9.21 -10.83 -11.74
N GLU A 412 -8.73 -11.20 -12.94
CA GLU A 412 -9.55 -11.97 -13.89
C GLU A 412 -9.93 -13.37 -13.35
N PHE A 413 -9.02 -14.02 -12.61
CA PHE A 413 -9.35 -15.24 -11.89
C PHE A 413 -10.40 -15.00 -10.78
N LEU A 414 -10.27 -13.94 -9.98
CA LEU A 414 -11.28 -13.57 -8.96
C LEU A 414 -12.63 -13.18 -9.56
N ASN A 415 -12.62 -12.60 -10.77
CA ASN A 415 -13.78 -12.26 -11.56
C ASN A 415 -14.45 -13.49 -12.20
N GLU A 416 -13.88 -14.69 -12.04
CA GLU A 416 -14.33 -15.95 -12.65
C GLU A 416 -14.37 -15.90 -14.18
N THR A 417 -13.59 -14.99 -14.80
CA THR A 417 -13.42 -14.93 -16.26
C THR A 417 -12.27 -15.81 -16.75
N LYS A 418 -11.44 -16.29 -15.82
CA LYS A 418 -10.41 -17.29 -16.01
C LYS A 418 -10.51 -18.38 -14.96
N SER A 419 -10.19 -19.60 -15.35
CA SER A 419 -9.98 -20.72 -14.42
C SER A 419 -8.69 -20.56 -13.61
N GLU A 420 -8.55 -21.34 -12.53
CA GLU A 420 -7.30 -21.39 -11.74
C GLU A 420 -6.12 -21.86 -12.63
N ASP A 421 -6.34 -22.84 -13.50
CA ASP A 421 -5.30 -23.38 -14.38
C ASP A 421 -4.80 -22.34 -15.40
N GLU A 422 -5.70 -21.57 -16.02
CA GLU A 422 -5.34 -20.48 -16.93
C GLU A 422 -4.56 -19.36 -16.21
N PHE A 423 -4.96 -19.03 -14.99
CA PHE A 423 -4.22 -18.07 -14.17
C PHE A 423 -2.83 -18.57 -13.81
N VAL A 424 -2.69 -19.86 -13.43
CA VAL A 424 -1.39 -20.48 -13.14
C VAL A 424 -0.50 -20.47 -14.39
N GLU A 425 -1.04 -20.81 -15.56
CA GLU A 425 -0.30 -20.77 -16.82
C GLU A 425 0.23 -19.37 -17.14
N ASP A 426 -0.61 -18.35 -16.99
CA ASP A 426 -0.23 -16.96 -17.24
C ASP A 426 0.78 -16.44 -16.20
N LEU A 427 0.63 -16.83 -14.94
CA LEU A 427 1.59 -16.48 -13.89
C LEU A 427 2.96 -17.11 -14.18
N ASN A 428 3.01 -18.37 -14.59
CA ASN A 428 4.25 -19.08 -14.93
C ASN A 428 5.03 -18.41 -16.08
N LYS A 429 4.35 -17.70 -17.00
CA LYS A 429 5.02 -16.90 -18.04
C LYS A 429 5.73 -15.66 -17.48
N LEU A 430 5.28 -15.13 -16.34
CA LEU A 430 5.83 -13.93 -15.72
C LEU A 430 6.94 -14.24 -14.70
N ILE A 431 6.86 -15.38 -14.02
CA ILE A 431 7.79 -15.78 -12.95
C ILE A 431 9.27 -15.63 -13.33
N PRO A 432 9.76 -16.14 -14.48
CA PRO A 432 11.19 -16.04 -14.81
C PRO A 432 11.70 -14.60 -14.91
N SER A 433 10.84 -13.67 -15.35
CA SER A 433 11.20 -12.25 -15.42
C SER A 433 11.22 -11.61 -14.03
N ILE A 434 10.30 -11.98 -13.15
CA ILE A 434 10.27 -11.51 -11.75
C ILE A 434 11.53 -11.99 -11.03
N GLU A 435 11.86 -13.27 -11.13
CA GLU A 435 13.05 -13.88 -10.50
C GLU A 435 14.33 -13.24 -11.02
N LYS A 436 14.46 -13.06 -12.35
CA LYS A 436 15.61 -12.38 -12.94
C LYS A 436 15.86 -11.02 -12.27
N TRP A 437 14.85 -10.18 -12.20
CA TRP A 437 14.99 -8.83 -11.65
C TRP A 437 15.17 -8.83 -10.14
N TYR A 438 14.52 -9.74 -9.42
CA TYR A 438 14.71 -9.93 -7.99
C TYR A 438 16.16 -10.31 -7.66
N TYR A 439 16.76 -11.27 -8.36
CA TYR A 439 18.17 -11.62 -8.14
C TYR A 439 19.11 -10.50 -8.58
N THR A 440 18.78 -9.79 -9.67
CA THR A 440 19.59 -8.64 -10.12
C THR A 440 19.68 -7.55 -9.06
N ILE A 441 18.58 -7.23 -8.35
CA ILE A 441 18.63 -6.20 -7.29
C ILE A 441 19.39 -6.68 -6.05
N THR A 442 19.40 -7.97 -5.75
CA THR A 442 20.17 -8.52 -4.61
C THR A 442 21.67 -8.59 -4.88
N ASP A 443 22.06 -8.62 -6.16
CA ASP A 443 23.46 -8.68 -6.61
C ASP A 443 24.07 -7.28 -6.82
N LEU A 444 23.31 -6.20 -6.61
CA LEU A 444 23.84 -4.84 -6.69
C LEU A 444 24.88 -4.56 -5.60
N ASN A 445 25.84 -3.70 -5.94
CA ASN A 445 26.78 -3.13 -4.98
C ASN A 445 26.03 -2.47 -3.82
N LEU A 446 26.68 -2.42 -2.66
CA LEU A 446 26.11 -1.82 -1.46
C LEU A 446 25.83 -0.32 -1.68
N PRO A 447 24.67 0.19 -1.23
CA PRO A 447 24.34 1.59 -1.43
C PRO A 447 25.19 2.50 -0.53
N PRO A 448 25.60 3.68 -1.02
CA PRO A 448 26.18 4.70 -0.16
C PRO A 448 25.17 5.14 0.90
N LYS A 449 25.68 5.75 1.97
CA LYS A 449 24.91 6.05 3.18
C LYS A 449 23.61 6.81 2.91
N GLU A 450 23.65 7.84 2.07
CA GLU A 450 22.48 8.66 1.74
C GLU A 450 21.37 7.88 1.04
N LEU A 451 21.69 6.81 0.31
CA LEU A 451 20.74 6.01 -0.46
C LEU A 451 20.22 4.80 0.32
N LYS A 452 20.84 4.45 1.44
CA LYS A 452 20.57 3.19 2.15
C LYS A 452 19.09 2.96 2.47
N LYS A 453 18.37 3.98 2.92
CA LYS A 453 16.93 3.86 3.23
C LYS A 453 16.08 3.63 1.99
N TRP A 454 16.35 4.37 0.92
CA TRP A 454 15.65 4.25 -0.35
C TRP A 454 15.91 2.88 -0.99
N VAL A 455 17.17 2.45 -1.10
CA VAL A 455 17.50 1.11 -1.63
C VAL A 455 16.92 0.00 -0.75
N SER A 456 16.90 0.16 0.58
CA SER A 456 16.24 -0.82 1.46
C SER A 456 14.73 -0.89 1.22
N ALA A 457 14.08 0.22 0.90
CA ALA A 457 12.66 0.24 0.52
C ALA A 457 12.45 -0.46 -0.83
N CYS A 458 13.33 -0.24 -1.80
CA CYS A 458 13.32 -0.93 -3.09
C CYS A 458 13.51 -2.45 -2.94
N ILE A 459 14.49 -2.90 -2.15
CA ILE A 459 14.72 -4.33 -1.88
C ILE A 459 13.51 -4.97 -1.17
N GLY A 460 12.90 -4.25 -0.20
CA GLY A 460 11.67 -4.71 0.44
C GLY A 460 10.53 -4.92 -0.55
N LEU A 461 10.30 -3.92 -1.42
CA LEU A 461 9.32 -4.00 -2.51
C LEU A 461 9.61 -5.16 -3.47
N ALA A 462 10.87 -5.34 -3.87
CA ALA A 462 11.28 -6.45 -4.73
C ALA A 462 11.01 -7.81 -4.08
N GLY A 463 11.29 -7.96 -2.78
CA GLY A 463 10.95 -9.16 -2.01
C GLY A 463 9.44 -9.42 -1.98
N THR A 464 8.62 -8.39 -1.78
CA THR A 464 7.16 -8.53 -1.83
C THR A 464 6.65 -8.91 -3.22
N ILE A 465 7.25 -8.38 -4.29
CA ILE A 465 6.88 -8.75 -5.66
C ILE A 465 7.29 -10.19 -5.96
N HIS A 466 8.46 -10.62 -5.48
CA HIS A 466 8.90 -12.01 -5.59
C HIS A 466 7.97 -12.98 -4.85
N ASP A 467 7.38 -12.58 -3.71
CA ASP A 467 6.41 -13.42 -2.99
C ASP A 467 5.19 -13.83 -3.84
N PHE A 468 4.84 -13.08 -4.90
CA PHE A 468 3.78 -13.49 -5.84
C PHE A 468 4.06 -14.84 -6.54
N THR A 469 5.33 -15.23 -6.66
CA THR A 469 5.73 -16.49 -7.32
C THR A 469 5.54 -17.72 -6.42
N LEU A 470 5.28 -17.52 -5.12
CA LEU A 470 5.40 -18.58 -4.11
C LEU A 470 4.11 -19.37 -3.86
N TYR A 471 2.94 -18.85 -4.24
CA TYR A 471 1.66 -19.41 -3.78
C TYR A 471 0.98 -20.35 -4.78
N TYR A 472 1.21 -20.13 -6.07
CA TYR A 472 0.61 -20.87 -7.18
C TYR A 472 1.65 -21.63 -8.01
N ASN A 473 2.87 -21.79 -7.49
CA ASN A 473 3.85 -22.72 -8.04
C ASN A 473 3.49 -24.17 -7.68
N ASN A 474 4.24 -25.15 -8.20
CA ASN A 474 3.98 -26.57 -7.97
C ASN A 474 3.88 -26.94 -6.47
N ASP A 475 4.74 -26.37 -5.64
CA ASP A 475 4.71 -26.60 -4.18
C ASP A 475 3.45 -26.01 -3.54
N GLY A 476 3.12 -24.76 -3.86
CA GLY A 476 1.93 -24.08 -3.35
C GLY A 476 0.62 -24.75 -3.76
N LEU A 477 0.53 -25.27 -4.98
CA LEU A 477 -0.63 -26.04 -5.45
C LEU A 477 -0.76 -27.38 -4.70
N THR A 478 0.37 -28.02 -4.36
CA THR A 478 0.39 -29.32 -3.66
C THR A 478 0.12 -29.19 -2.17
N ASN A 479 0.72 -28.19 -1.52
CA ASN A 479 0.85 -28.12 -0.06
C ASN A 479 -0.05 -27.07 0.60
N ARG A 480 -0.73 -26.20 -0.16
CA ARG A 480 -1.65 -25.19 0.38
C ARG A 480 -3.08 -25.46 -0.06
N SER A 481 -4.04 -25.13 0.79
CA SER A 481 -5.45 -25.10 0.38
C SER A 481 -5.74 -23.91 -0.53
N PHE A 482 -6.81 -24.00 -1.30
CA PHE A 482 -7.30 -22.90 -2.15
C PHE A 482 -7.47 -21.59 -1.36
N ASP A 483 -8.19 -21.65 -0.22
CA ASP A 483 -8.40 -20.48 0.63
C ASP A 483 -7.10 -19.90 1.18
N ASN A 484 -6.10 -20.75 1.48
CA ASN A 484 -4.79 -20.28 1.92
C ASN A 484 -4.05 -19.53 0.80
N ARG A 485 -4.08 -20.04 -0.44
CA ARG A 485 -3.44 -19.37 -1.59
C ARG A 485 -4.09 -18.00 -1.86
N ILE A 486 -5.42 -17.93 -1.83
CA ILE A 486 -6.17 -16.67 -1.95
C ILE A 486 -5.77 -15.69 -0.85
N ALA A 487 -5.72 -16.13 0.41
CA ALA A 487 -5.33 -15.28 1.53
C ALA A 487 -3.89 -14.77 1.40
N CYS A 488 -2.94 -15.63 1.03
CA CYS A 488 -1.54 -15.28 0.81
C CYS A 488 -1.37 -14.26 -0.32
N MET A 489 -2.04 -14.47 -1.46
CA MET A 489 -2.00 -13.54 -2.58
C MET A 489 -2.58 -12.17 -2.19
N ASN A 490 -3.76 -12.14 -1.56
CA ASN A 490 -4.39 -10.89 -1.11
C ASN A 490 -3.54 -10.11 -0.10
N ASN A 491 -2.89 -10.80 0.85
CA ASN A 491 -1.99 -10.18 1.82
C ASN A 491 -0.74 -9.60 1.15
N THR A 492 -0.23 -10.26 0.10
CA THR A 492 0.94 -9.81 -0.65
C THR A 492 0.61 -8.57 -1.48
N ILE A 493 -0.57 -8.52 -2.11
CA ILE A 493 -1.08 -7.32 -2.78
C ILE A 493 -1.20 -6.14 -1.80
N ASP A 494 -1.72 -6.37 -0.60
CA ASP A 494 -1.81 -5.33 0.43
C ASP A 494 -0.44 -4.81 0.87
N ARG A 495 0.54 -5.71 1.02
CA ARG A 495 1.91 -5.33 1.34
C ARG A 495 2.55 -4.56 0.18
N TYR A 496 2.33 -4.98 -1.06
CA TYR A 496 2.81 -4.30 -2.26
C TYR A 496 2.32 -2.85 -2.31
N TYR A 497 1.02 -2.60 -2.13
CA TYR A 497 0.48 -1.24 -2.11
C TYR A 497 1.04 -0.38 -0.96
N LYS A 498 1.25 -0.97 0.22
CA LYS A 498 1.91 -0.27 1.35
C LYS A 498 3.35 0.09 1.04
N GLU A 499 4.10 -0.81 0.42
CA GLU A 499 5.50 -0.58 0.09
C GLU A 499 5.67 0.42 -1.05
N LEU A 500 4.78 0.44 -2.04
CA LEU A 500 4.71 1.52 -3.04
C LEU A 500 4.49 2.88 -2.38
N SER A 501 3.51 2.97 -1.47
CA SER A 501 3.24 4.21 -0.73
C SER A 501 4.43 4.66 0.12
N LYS A 502 5.15 3.71 0.74
CA LYS A 502 6.39 3.98 1.48
C LYS A 502 7.51 4.46 0.54
N LEU A 503 7.66 3.83 -0.63
CA LEU A 503 8.66 4.20 -1.62
C LEU A 503 8.44 5.64 -2.13
N CYS A 504 7.18 6.07 -2.31
CA CYS A 504 6.84 7.47 -2.61
C CYS A 504 7.47 8.46 -1.61
N LYS A 505 7.41 8.13 -0.31
CA LYS A 505 7.98 8.99 0.75
C LYS A 505 9.51 9.02 0.70
N GLU A 506 10.16 7.88 0.47
CA GLU A 506 11.63 7.80 0.41
C GLU A 506 12.18 8.44 -0.88
N GLU A 507 11.50 8.31 -2.02
CA GLU A 507 11.92 8.91 -3.29
C GLU A 507 11.83 10.44 -3.28
N GLN A 508 10.86 11.02 -2.55
CA GLN A 508 10.82 12.47 -2.31
C GLN A 508 12.07 12.96 -1.58
N VAL A 509 12.55 12.22 -0.57
CA VAL A 509 13.78 12.56 0.16
C VAL A 509 14.99 12.52 -0.77
N ILE A 510 15.12 11.47 -1.59
CA ILE A 510 16.24 11.37 -2.55
C ILE A 510 16.18 12.47 -3.61
N SER A 511 14.99 12.75 -4.15
CA SER A 511 14.79 13.82 -5.14
C SER A 511 15.25 15.17 -4.56
N SER A 512 14.86 15.49 -3.32
CA SER A 512 15.31 16.71 -2.65
C SER A 512 16.83 16.79 -2.46
N LEU A 513 17.50 15.65 -2.20
CA LEU A 513 18.95 15.58 -2.07
C LEU A 513 19.67 15.83 -3.41
N LEU A 514 19.15 15.30 -4.52
CA LEU A 514 19.73 15.47 -5.85
C LEU A 514 19.57 16.91 -6.39
N TYR A 515 18.41 17.54 -6.18
CA TYR A 515 18.16 18.92 -6.64
C TYR A 515 18.81 19.99 -5.73
N SER A 516 19.03 19.69 -4.45
CA SER A 516 19.78 20.60 -3.56
C SER A 516 21.25 20.74 -3.94
N SER A 517 21.85 19.73 -4.59
CA SER A 517 23.22 19.79 -5.10
C SER A 517 23.36 20.57 -6.41
N SER A 518 22.34 20.56 -7.29
CA SER A 518 22.38 21.31 -8.56
C SER A 518 22.21 22.82 -8.38
N ASP A 519 21.43 23.26 -7.38
CA ASP A 519 21.26 24.69 -7.07
C ASP A 519 22.48 25.33 -6.38
N LEU A 520 23.39 24.53 -5.84
CA LEU A 520 24.69 24.99 -5.32
C LEU A 520 25.75 25.11 -6.43
N GLN A 521 25.63 24.38 -7.53
CA GLN A 521 26.50 24.54 -8.71
C GLN A 521 26.08 25.73 -9.59
N ASN A 522 24.80 26.09 -9.66
CA ASN A 522 24.31 27.24 -10.42
C ASN A 522 24.42 28.60 -9.69
N LYS A 523 24.96 28.63 -8.46
CA LYS A 523 25.25 29.87 -7.71
C LYS A 523 26.75 30.19 -7.59
N LEU A 524 27.61 29.43 -8.28
CA LEU A 524 29.07 29.62 -8.30
C LEU A 524 29.66 29.69 -9.72
N LEU A 525 28.83 29.95 -10.74
CA LEU A 525 29.24 30.29 -12.10
C LEU A 525 28.70 31.65 -12.52
#